data_AF-A0A919QFP2-F1
#
_entry.id   AF-A0A919QFP2-F1
#
_cell.length_a   1.000
_cell.length_b   1.000
_cell.length_c   1.000
_cell.angle_alpha   90.00
_cell.angle_beta   90.00
_cell.angle_gamma   90.00
#
_symmetry.space_group_name_H-M   'P 1'
#
loop_
_entity.id
_entity.type
_entity.pdbx_description
1 polymer ?
#
loop_
_entity_poly.entity_id
_entity_poly.type
_entity_poly.pdbx_seq_one_letter_code
_entity_poly.pdbx_strand_id
1 'polypeptide(L)'
;MKAQRVLLAMVVAAATLTACGPLQVGAAATVGDQRITSEQLDSGVRDFQAAMTAAKIPADQVQLPGSVPQAVLLQLANINQFTQVAVNNGVIISEGDIDTFIAQQGGKAAVDQALLGRGVPPSLVRDWLRASIGAQQMITKLGGGSDEAATAAGQQKLAVEAEKIPVKFNPRYGTFDPTQGWIASTRFGTGAPAVPVPAPGEVPPPS
;
A
#
# COMPACT_ATOMS: atom_id res chain seq x y z
N MET A 1 21.05 63.10 40.06
CA MET A 1 20.76 62.08 41.09
C MET A 1 20.55 60.74 40.40
N LYS A 2 21.31 59.74 40.85
CA LYS A 2 21.07 58.27 40.78
C LYS A 2 20.96 57.61 39.40
N ALA A 3 22.07 56.96 39.07
CA ALA A 3 22.17 55.84 38.15
C ALA A 3 21.20 54.70 38.49
N GLN A 4 20.73 53.99 37.48
CA GLN A 4 20.39 52.57 37.63
C GLN A 4 20.69 51.83 36.33
N ARG A 5 21.73 51.00 36.41
CA ARG A 5 22.16 50.04 35.40
C ARG A 5 21.10 48.93 35.35
N VAL A 6 20.52 48.68 34.18
CA VAL A 6 19.74 47.46 33.94
C VAL A 6 20.47 46.69 32.86
N LEU A 7 21.28 45.71 33.27
CA LEU A 7 21.79 44.68 32.38
C LEU A 7 20.63 43.73 32.05
N LEU A 8 20.09 43.83 30.83
CA LEU A 8 19.28 42.75 30.25
C LEU A 8 20.24 41.70 29.68
N ALA A 9 20.42 40.60 30.42
CA ALA A 9 21.00 39.39 29.86
C ALA A 9 19.94 38.71 28.98
N MET A 10 20.04 38.89 27.65
CA MET A 10 19.26 38.12 26.68
C MET A 10 19.82 36.69 26.60
N VAL A 11 19.18 35.75 27.30
CA VAL A 11 19.35 34.33 27.06
C VAL A 11 18.59 33.98 25.78
N VAL A 12 19.29 33.94 24.65
CA VAL A 12 18.77 33.36 23.40
C VAL A 12 18.88 31.84 23.54
N ALA A 13 17.82 31.22 24.04
CA ALA A 13 17.66 29.77 23.96
C ALA A 13 17.40 29.41 22.49
N ALA A 14 18.47 29.07 21.75
CA ALA A 14 18.35 28.46 20.45
C ALA A 14 17.83 27.02 20.66
N ALA A 15 16.51 26.85 20.66
CA ALA A 15 15.89 25.54 20.61
C ALA A 15 16.04 25.01 19.18
N THR A 16 17.19 24.41 18.88
CA THR A 16 17.33 23.55 17.71
C THR A 16 16.47 22.32 17.95
N LEU A 17 15.22 22.33 17.45
CA LEU A 17 14.39 21.14 17.34
C LEU A 17 15.05 20.19 16.32
N THR A 18 16.06 19.45 16.76
CA THR A 18 16.45 18.22 16.11
C THR A 18 15.36 17.19 16.41
N ALA A 19 14.28 17.23 15.64
CA ALA A 19 13.25 16.20 15.66
C ALA A 19 13.80 14.92 15.00
N CYS A 20 14.79 14.30 15.65
CA CYS A 20 15.16 12.90 15.43
C CYS A 20 14.20 12.03 16.26
N GLY A 21 12.90 12.14 15.97
CA GLY A 21 11.94 11.12 16.40
C GLY A 21 12.05 9.92 15.46
N PRO A 22 11.91 8.68 15.94
CA PRO A 22 11.86 7.53 15.05
C PRO A 22 10.73 7.75 14.03
N LEU A 23 11.02 7.50 12.75
CA LEU A 23 10.13 7.63 11.58
C LEU A 23 8.75 6.93 11.73
N GLN A 24 8.54 6.21 12.84
CA GLN A 24 7.34 5.47 13.19
C GLN A 24 6.29 6.25 13.98
N VAL A 25 6.60 7.42 14.57
CA VAL A 25 5.55 8.23 15.24
C VAL A 25 4.54 8.70 14.20
N GLY A 26 3.31 8.18 14.30
CA GLY A 26 2.24 8.43 13.33
C GLY A 26 2.31 7.62 12.04
N ALA A 27 3.24 6.66 11.89
CA ALA A 27 3.30 5.77 10.73
C ALA A 27 2.48 4.49 10.95
N ALA A 28 1.73 4.07 9.94
CA ALA A 28 1.16 2.73 9.84
C ALA A 28 2.12 1.73 9.19
N ALA A 29 2.91 2.17 8.22
CA ALA A 29 4.00 1.39 7.63
C ALA A 29 5.07 2.31 7.02
N THR A 30 6.23 1.75 6.73
CA THR A 30 7.26 2.36 5.87
C THR A 30 7.56 1.43 4.71
N VAL A 31 7.73 1.98 3.52
CA VAL A 31 7.99 1.24 2.28
C VAL A 31 9.15 1.92 1.56
N GLY A 32 10.30 1.27 1.51
CA GLY A 32 11.53 1.92 1.04
C GLY A 32 11.82 3.19 1.82
N ASP A 33 11.81 4.34 1.14
CA ASP A 33 11.99 5.68 1.71
C ASP A 33 10.67 6.41 2.05
N GLN A 34 9.52 5.82 1.72
CA GLN A 34 8.21 6.41 1.92
C GLN A 34 7.57 5.96 3.24
N ARG A 35 6.75 6.85 3.80
CA ARG A 35 5.95 6.59 5.00
C ARG A 35 4.47 6.55 4.65
N ILE A 36 3.79 5.50 5.11
CA ILE A 36 2.33 5.41 5.17
C ILE A 36 1.92 5.86 6.56
N THR A 37 1.16 6.95 6.66
CA THR A 37 0.69 7.53 7.92
C THR A 37 -0.56 6.82 8.45
N SER A 38 -0.84 6.96 9.75
CA SER A 38 -2.10 6.49 10.35
C SER A 38 -3.29 7.17 9.70
N GLU A 39 -3.17 8.47 9.40
CA GLU A 39 -4.22 9.28 8.82
C GLU A 39 -4.57 8.81 7.40
N GLN A 40 -3.57 8.46 6.59
CA GLN A 40 -3.79 7.84 5.28
C GLN A 40 -4.51 6.50 5.39
N LEU A 41 -4.08 5.64 6.32
CA LEU A 41 -4.74 4.37 6.57
C LEU A 41 -6.19 4.57 7.01
N ASP A 42 -6.44 5.42 8.01
CA ASP A 42 -7.77 5.67 8.54
C ASP A 42 -8.70 6.26 7.47
N SER A 43 -8.17 7.12 6.59
CA SER A 43 -8.91 7.63 5.44
C SER A 43 -9.30 6.53 4.47
N GLY A 44 -8.35 5.66 4.10
CA GLY A 44 -8.63 4.52 3.22
C GLY A 44 -9.64 3.54 3.82
N VAL A 45 -9.58 3.30 5.14
CA VAL A 45 -10.53 2.45 5.86
C VAL A 45 -11.94 3.04 5.83
N ARG A 46 -12.08 4.35 6.09
CA ARG A 46 -13.39 5.03 6.01
C ARG A 46 -13.97 4.99 4.60
N ASP A 47 -13.13 5.25 3.59
CA ASP A 47 -13.54 5.20 2.18
C ASP A 47 -13.98 3.79 1.76
N PHE A 48 -13.23 2.76 2.17
CA PHE A 48 -13.58 1.37 1.93
C PHE A 48 -14.93 1.00 2.55
N GLN A 49 -15.15 1.34 3.82
CA GLN A 49 -16.40 1.04 4.53
C GLN A 49 -17.59 1.81 3.93
N ALA A 50 -17.40 3.06 3.53
CA ALA A 50 -18.42 3.85 2.84
C ALA A 50 -18.81 3.21 1.50
N ALA A 51 -17.83 2.75 0.72
CA ALA A 51 -18.06 2.08 -0.55
C ALA A 51 -18.80 0.73 -0.37
N MET A 52 -18.39 -0.07 0.61
CA MET A 52 -19.07 -1.34 0.97
C MET A 52 -20.54 -1.10 1.35
N THR A 53 -20.80 -0.06 2.15
CA THR A 53 -22.14 0.33 2.56
C THR A 53 -22.99 0.78 1.37
N ALA A 54 -22.43 1.63 0.50
CA ALA A 54 -23.11 2.11 -0.71
C ALA A 54 -23.43 0.97 -1.68
N ALA A 55 -22.52 0.01 -1.81
CA ALA A 55 -22.69 -1.18 -2.65
C ALA A 55 -23.59 -2.25 -2.00
N LYS A 56 -24.03 -2.06 -0.75
CA LYS A 56 -24.81 -3.03 0.04
C LYS A 56 -24.13 -4.41 0.12
N ILE A 57 -22.80 -4.43 0.13
CA ILE A 57 -22.02 -5.66 0.27
C ILE A 57 -21.84 -5.92 1.77
N PRO A 58 -22.36 -7.04 2.30
CA PRO A 58 -22.11 -7.44 3.68
C PRO A 58 -20.62 -7.71 3.93
N ALA A 59 -20.12 -7.33 5.11
CA ALA A 59 -18.70 -7.48 5.43
C ALA A 59 -18.22 -8.93 5.45
N ASP A 60 -19.12 -9.89 5.71
CA ASP A 60 -18.87 -11.34 5.69
C ASP A 60 -18.82 -11.93 4.28
N GLN A 61 -19.29 -11.21 3.26
CA GLN A 61 -19.22 -11.64 1.87
C GLN A 61 -17.88 -11.30 1.20
N VAL A 62 -17.06 -10.45 1.81
CA VAL A 62 -15.74 -10.09 1.27
C VAL A 62 -14.64 -10.75 2.09
N GLN A 63 -13.95 -11.69 1.45
CA GLN A 63 -12.82 -12.38 2.04
C GLN A 63 -11.57 -11.49 1.94
N LEU A 64 -11.32 -10.72 2.99
CA LEU A 64 -10.15 -9.85 3.08
C LEU A 64 -8.96 -10.57 3.75
N PRO A 65 -7.71 -10.19 3.39
CA PRO A 65 -6.53 -10.64 4.12
C PRO A 65 -6.49 -9.94 5.49
N GLY A 66 -7.04 -10.59 6.51
CA GLY A 66 -7.13 -10.06 7.87
C GLY A 66 -8.32 -9.10 8.08
N SER A 67 -8.20 -8.20 9.06
CA SER A 67 -9.21 -7.16 9.31
C SER A 67 -9.22 -6.08 8.22
N VAL A 68 -10.30 -5.28 8.14
CA VAL A 68 -10.39 -4.18 7.15
C VAL A 68 -9.16 -3.23 7.20
N PRO A 69 -8.70 -2.74 8.38
CA PRO A 69 -7.49 -1.92 8.44
C PRO A 69 -6.24 -2.64 7.94
N GLN A 70 -6.10 -3.94 8.22
CA GLN A 70 -4.97 -4.75 7.76
C GLN A 70 -4.97 -4.93 6.24
N ALA A 71 -6.14 -5.17 5.64
CA ALA A 71 -6.28 -5.29 4.20
C ALA A 71 -5.99 -3.97 3.47
N VAL A 72 -6.53 -2.85 3.96
CA VAL A 72 -6.25 -1.52 3.39
C VAL A 72 -4.78 -1.14 3.57
N LEU A 73 -4.18 -1.43 4.73
CA LEU A 73 -2.76 -1.17 4.99
C LEU A 73 -1.85 -1.98 4.07
N LEU A 74 -2.18 -3.26 3.86
CA LEU A 74 -1.48 -4.12 2.90
C LEU A 74 -1.58 -3.53 1.49
N GLN A 75 -2.76 -3.00 1.12
CA GLN A 75 -2.90 -2.40 -0.20
C GLN A 75 -2.10 -1.11 -0.37
N LEU A 76 -2.13 -0.21 0.62
CA LEU A 76 -1.29 0.99 0.61
C LEU A 76 0.20 0.63 0.49
N ALA A 77 0.64 -0.41 1.19
CA ALA A 77 2.02 -0.88 1.14
C ALA A 77 2.39 -1.43 -0.24
N ASN A 78 1.55 -2.29 -0.82
CA ASN A 78 1.77 -2.86 -2.15
C ASN A 78 1.76 -1.79 -3.24
N ILE A 79 0.78 -0.88 -3.23
CA ILE A 79 0.73 0.26 -4.16
C ILE A 79 2.06 1.03 -4.12
N ASN A 80 2.51 1.38 -2.92
CA ASN A 80 3.72 2.17 -2.75
C ASN A 80 4.96 1.39 -3.20
N GLN A 81 5.07 0.12 -2.82
CA GLN A 81 6.20 -0.74 -3.15
C GLN A 81 6.32 -0.93 -4.66
N PHE A 82 5.27 -1.39 -5.32
CA PHE A 82 5.31 -1.70 -6.76
C PHE A 82 5.39 -0.44 -7.63
N THR A 83 4.87 0.69 -7.15
CA THR A 83 5.11 2.00 -7.80
C THR A 83 6.60 2.36 -7.75
N GLN A 84 7.25 2.25 -6.59
CA GLN A 84 8.69 2.50 -6.50
C GLN A 84 9.51 1.50 -7.32
N VAL A 85 9.14 0.21 -7.35
CA VAL A 85 9.82 -0.80 -8.17
C VAL A 85 9.77 -0.41 -9.65
N ALA A 86 8.60 -0.03 -10.15
CA ALA A 86 8.43 0.41 -11.53
C ALA A 86 9.28 1.66 -11.83
N VAL A 87 9.18 2.69 -11.00
CA VAL A 87 9.93 3.95 -11.16
C VAL A 87 11.44 3.73 -11.13
N ASN A 88 11.94 2.95 -10.17
CA ASN A 88 13.38 2.63 -10.04
C ASN A 88 13.93 1.87 -11.24
N ASN A 89 13.05 1.20 -11.99
CA ASN A 89 13.38 0.49 -13.22
C ASN A 89 12.98 1.26 -14.49
N GLY A 90 12.65 2.54 -14.38
CA GLY A 90 12.33 3.42 -15.52
C GLY A 90 10.99 3.13 -16.19
N VAL A 91 10.07 2.45 -15.50
CA VAL A 91 8.69 2.23 -15.94
C VAL A 91 7.81 3.29 -15.28
N ILE A 92 7.26 4.20 -16.10
CA ILE A 92 6.37 5.28 -15.67
C ILE A 92 5.04 5.09 -16.37
N ILE A 93 3.96 5.03 -15.58
CA ILE A 93 2.59 4.88 -16.09
C ILE A 93 1.90 6.25 -16.03
N SER A 94 1.36 6.69 -17.17
CA SER A 94 0.68 7.98 -17.29
C SER A 94 -0.79 7.90 -16.85
N GLU A 95 -1.41 9.05 -16.59
CA GLU A 95 -2.86 9.11 -16.37
C GLU A 95 -3.65 8.61 -17.58
N GLY A 96 -3.14 8.83 -18.80
CA GLY A 96 -3.77 8.35 -20.03
C GLY A 96 -3.76 6.82 -20.16
N ASP A 97 -2.72 6.15 -19.68
CA ASP A 97 -2.67 4.69 -19.63
C ASP A 97 -3.73 4.13 -18.67
N ILE A 98 -3.88 4.78 -17.51
CA ILE A 98 -4.89 4.42 -16.50
C ILE A 98 -6.29 4.63 -17.07
N ASP A 99 -6.55 5.77 -17.71
CA ASP A 99 -7.86 6.07 -18.29
C ASP A 99 -8.21 5.10 -19.43
N THR A 100 -7.22 4.75 -20.26
CA THR A 100 -7.36 3.74 -21.31
C THR A 100 -7.72 2.38 -20.70
N PHE A 101 -7.02 1.96 -19.64
CA PHE A 101 -7.32 0.71 -18.94
C PHE A 101 -8.74 0.72 -18.36
N ILE A 102 -9.14 1.81 -17.68
CA ILE A 102 -10.49 1.95 -17.13
C ILE A 102 -11.55 1.83 -18.23
N ALA A 103 -11.34 2.47 -19.38
CA ALA A 103 -12.27 2.38 -20.51
C ALA A 103 -12.37 0.95 -21.05
N GLN A 104 -11.25 0.22 -21.15
CA GLN A 104 -11.22 -1.17 -21.61
C GLN A 104 -11.92 -2.13 -20.64
N GLN A 105 -11.92 -1.83 -19.34
CA GLN A 105 -12.59 -2.65 -18.31
C GLN A 105 -14.06 -2.30 -18.09
N GLY A 106 -14.69 -1.55 -19.00
CA GLY A 106 -16.11 -1.19 -18.88
C GLY A 106 -16.40 0.06 -18.03
N GLY A 107 -15.37 0.86 -17.72
CA GLY A 107 -15.50 2.14 -17.03
C GLY A 107 -15.23 2.10 -15.52
N LYS A 108 -15.23 3.28 -14.89
CA LYS A 108 -14.80 3.44 -13.49
C LYS A 108 -15.61 2.58 -12.51
N ALA A 109 -16.93 2.52 -12.68
CA ALA A 109 -17.80 1.77 -11.77
C ALA A 109 -17.48 0.27 -11.77
N ALA A 110 -17.21 -0.31 -12.94
CA ALA A 110 -16.84 -1.73 -13.07
C ALA A 110 -15.50 -2.02 -12.38
N VAL A 111 -14.50 -1.16 -12.60
CA VAL A 111 -13.18 -1.28 -11.96
C VAL A 111 -13.27 -1.12 -10.44
N ASP A 112 -13.97 -0.08 -9.96
CA ASP A 112 -14.15 0.15 -8.53
C ASP A 112 -14.80 -1.07 -7.86
N GLN A 113 -15.86 -1.63 -8.45
CA GLN A 113 -16.56 -2.80 -7.92
C GLN A 113 -15.65 -4.03 -7.89
N ALA A 114 -14.89 -4.28 -8.95
CA ALA A 114 -13.96 -5.41 -9.02
C ALA A 114 -12.85 -5.32 -7.95
N LEU A 115 -12.36 -4.10 -7.68
CA LEU A 115 -11.27 -3.88 -6.72
C LEU A 115 -11.76 -3.76 -5.28
N LEU A 116 -13.03 -3.40 -5.04
CA LEU A 116 -13.61 -3.37 -3.70
C LEU A 116 -13.60 -4.76 -3.05
N GLY A 117 -13.86 -5.82 -3.81
CA GLY A 117 -13.74 -7.21 -3.35
C GLY A 117 -12.32 -7.61 -2.92
N ARG A 118 -11.30 -6.82 -3.29
CA ARG A 118 -9.88 -7.04 -2.96
C ARG A 118 -9.38 -6.14 -1.83
N GLY A 119 -10.28 -5.42 -1.16
CA GLY A 119 -9.90 -4.50 -0.10
C GLY A 119 -9.36 -3.16 -0.60
N VAL A 120 -9.54 -2.83 -1.88
CA VAL A 120 -9.09 -1.54 -2.44
C VAL A 120 -10.20 -0.50 -2.30
N PRO A 121 -10.01 0.56 -1.49
CA PRO A 121 -10.97 1.67 -1.43
C PRO A 121 -10.98 2.47 -2.75
N PRO A 122 -12.12 3.06 -3.15
CA PRO A 122 -12.24 3.83 -4.41
C PRO A 122 -11.18 4.92 -4.59
N SER A 123 -10.76 5.58 -3.51
CA SER A 123 -9.70 6.60 -3.52
C SER A 123 -8.32 6.06 -3.92
N LEU A 124 -8.06 4.76 -3.74
CA LEU A 124 -6.79 4.12 -4.08
C LEU A 124 -6.82 3.43 -5.44
N VAL A 125 -7.95 3.39 -6.14
CA VAL A 125 -8.10 2.62 -7.40
C VAL A 125 -7.08 3.07 -8.46
N ARG A 126 -6.92 4.37 -8.69
CA ARG A 126 -5.96 4.85 -9.71
C ARG A 126 -4.52 4.49 -9.36
N ASP A 127 -4.14 4.63 -8.09
CA ASP A 127 -2.79 4.28 -7.65
C ASP A 127 -2.56 2.77 -7.71
N TRP A 128 -3.59 1.97 -7.41
CA TRP A 128 -3.58 0.54 -7.59
C TRP A 128 -3.39 0.14 -9.05
N LEU A 129 -4.12 0.76 -9.97
CA LEU A 129 -3.97 0.55 -11.41
C LEU A 129 -2.57 0.93 -11.87
N ARG A 130 -2.03 2.06 -11.40
CA ARG A 130 -0.67 2.49 -11.72
C ARG A 130 0.37 1.45 -11.31
N ALA A 131 0.26 0.95 -10.08
CA ALA A 131 1.14 -0.09 -9.56
C ALA A 131 0.96 -1.42 -10.33
N SER A 132 -0.27 -1.83 -10.62
CA SER A 132 -0.55 -3.09 -11.32
C SER A 132 -0.11 -3.07 -12.78
N ILE A 133 -0.35 -1.98 -13.52
CA ILE A 133 0.10 -1.81 -14.90
C ILE A 133 1.64 -1.75 -14.92
N GLY A 134 2.24 -1.01 -13.99
CA GLY A 134 3.69 -0.94 -13.84
C GLY A 134 4.33 -2.31 -13.56
N ALA A 135 3.74 -3.09 -12.65
CA ALA A 135 4.16 -4.46 -12.36
C ALA A 135 4.07 -5.37 -13.61
N GLN A 136 2.98 -5.27 -14.38
CA GLN A 136 2.85 -6.04 -15.61
C GLN A 136 3.91 -5.68 -16.66
N GLN A 137 4.17 -4.39 -16.87
CA GLN A 137 5.24 -3.95 -17.76
C GLN A 137 6.62 -4.40 -17.28
N MET A 138 6.83 -4.43 -15.96
CA MET A 138 8.05 -4.95 -15.36
C MET A 138 8.22 -6.46 -15.60
N ILE A 139 7.16 -7.26 -15.45
CA ILE A 139 7.21 -8.70 -15.75
C ILE A 139 7.67 -8.91 -17.20
N THR A 140 7.06 -8.20 -18.16
CA THR A 140 7.47 -8.26 -19.57
C THR A 140 8.93 -7.81 -19.76
N LYS A 141 9.33 -6.68 -19.16
CA LYS A 141 10.70 -6.15 -19.24
C LYS A 141 11.75 -7.11 -18.68
N LEU A 142 11.41 -7.87 -17.65
CA LEU A 142 12.29 -8.84 -17.00
C LEU A 142 12.36 -10.19 -17.72
N GLY A 143 11.81 -10.27 -18.94
CA GLY A 143 11.81 -11.47 -19.77
C GLY A 143 10.60 -12.38 -19.54
N GLY A 144 9.52 -11.85 -18.96
CA GLY A 144 8.20 -12.47 -19.02
C GLY A 144 7.72 -12.58 -20.47
N GLY A 145 7.01 -13.66 -20.78
CA GLY A 145 6.59 -14.00 -22.14
C GLY A 145 5.15 -14.49 -22.20
N SER A 146 4.74 -15.01 -23.36
CA SER A 146 3.36 -15.47 -23.59
C SER A 146 3.04 -16.84 -23.00
N ASP A 147 4.07 -17.62 -22.64
CA ASP A 147 3.88 -18.91 -21.97
C ASP A 147 3.99 -18.78 -20.44
N GLU A 148 3.39 -19.76 -19.74
CA GLU A 148 3.30 -19.79 -18.29
C GLU A 148 4.68 -19.76 -17.62
N ALA A 149 5.66 -20.46 -18.19
CA ALA A 149 7.00 -20.57 -17.60
C ALA A 149 7.77 -19.25 -17.71
N ALA A 150 7.67 -18.58 -18.86
CA ALA A 150 8.24 -17.26 -19.05
C ALA A 150 7.57 -16.24 -18.12
N THR A 151 6.23 -16.26 -18.00
CA THR A 151 5.49 -15.40 -17.07
C THR A 151 5.94 -15.59 -15.62
N ALA A 152 6.04 -16.84 -15.16
CA ALA A 152 6.51 -17.16 -13.82
C ALA A 152 7.97 -16.69 -13.58
N ALA A 153 8.85 -16.85 -14.57
CA ALA A 153 10.22 -16.36 -14.49
C ALA A 153 10.28 -14.82 -14.38
N GLY A 154 9.44 -14.10 -15.13
CA GLY A 154 9.30 -12.65 -15.04
C GLY A 154 8.77 -12.20 -13.66
N GLN A 155 7.77 -12.89 -13.12
CA GLN A 155 7.23 -12.65 -11.78
C GLN A 155 8.28 -12.88 -10.69
N GLN A 156 9.07 -13.94 -10.78
CA GLN A 156 10.14 -14.22 -9.83
C GLN A 156 11.19 -13.09 -9.83
N LYS A 157 11.57 -12.60 -11.00
CA LYS A 157 12.49 -11.46 -11.10
C LYS A 157 11.87 -10.18 -10.56
N LEU A 158 10.57 -9.96 -10.79
CA LEU A 158 9.87 -8.81 -10.20
C LEU A 158 9.86 -8.90 -8.67
N ALA A 159 9.69 -10.09 -8.10
CA ALA A 159 9.78 -10.30 -6.66
C ALA A 159 11.17 -9.93 -6.11
N VAL A 160 12.24 -10.32 -6.81
CA VAL A 160 13.62 -9.92 -6.47
C VAL A 160 13.82 -8.39 -6.53
N GLU A 161 13.19 -7.70 -7.48
CA GLU A 161 13.22 -6.23 -7.52
C GLU A 161 12.41 -5.62 -6.35
N ALA A 162 11.28 -6.21 -5.99
CA ALA A 162 10.45 -5.76 -4.86
C ALA A 162 11.15 -5.94 -3.51
N GLU A 163 11.97 -6.98 -3.33
CA GLU A 163 12.77 -7.20 -2.12
C GLU A 163 13.75 -6.05 -1.84
N LYS A 164 14.16 -5.30 -2.87
CA LYS A 164 15.02 -4.10 -2.70
C LYS A 164 14.27 -2.93 -2.06
N ILE A 165 12.95 -3.00 -1.98
CA ILE A 165 12.07 -1.98 -1.41
C ILE A 165 11.38 -2.56 -0.19
N PRO A 166 12.02 -2.49 0.99
CA PRO A 166 11.53 -3.17 2.18
C PRO A 166 10.23 -2.54 2.69
N VAL A 167 9.26 -3.38 3.02
CA VAL A 167 8.02 -3.00 3.70
C VAL A 167 8.14 -3.34 5.18
N LYS A 168 7.86 -2.37 6.05
CA LYS A 168 7.81 -2.56 7.50
C LYS A 168 6.50 -2.01 8.04
N PHE A 169 5.65 -2.90 8.54
CA PHE A 169 4.39 -2.52 9.20
C PHE A 169 4.64 -2.13 10.66
N ASN A 170 3.86 -1.18 11.16
CA ASN A 170 3.89 -0.82 12.57
C ASN A 170 3.23 -1.95 13.40
N PRO A 171 3.91 -2.52 14.41
CA PRO A 171 3.39 -3.64 15.21
C PRO A 171 2.01 -3.41 15.84
N ARG A 172 1.58 -2.16 16.03
CA ARG A 172 0.22 -1.86 16.53
C ARG A 172 -0.90 -2.36 15.61
N TYR A 173 -0.62 -2.59 14.32
CA TYR A 173 -1.57 -3.14 13.35
C TYR A 173 -1.42 -4.66 13.15
N GLY A 174 -0.53 -5.29 13.92
CA GLY A 174 -0.24 -6.72 13.85
C GLY A 174 1.09 -7.05 13.18
N THR A 175 1.36 -8.35 13.09
CA THR A 175 2.56 -8.90 12.44
C THR A 175 2.16 -9.47 11.08
N PHE A 176 2.90 -9.10 10.03
CA PHE A 176 2.70 -9.63 8.69
C PHE A 176 3.88 -10.53 8.32
N ASP A 177 3.58 -11.71 7.83
CA ASP A 177 4.54 -12.62 7.21
C ASP A 177 4.25 -12.71 5.71
N PRO A 178 5.25 -12.56 4.81
CA PRO A 178 5.01 -12.62 3.37
C PRO A 178 4.43 -13.96 2.86
N THR A 179 4.65 -15.05 3.59
CA THR A 179 4.17 -16.40 3.24
C THR A 179 2.85 -16.74 3.94
N GLN A 180 2.64 -16.25 5.17
CA GLN A 180 1.47 -16.54 5.99
C GLN A 180 0.46 -15.39 6.10
N GLY A 181 0.72 -14.24 5.47
CA GLY A 181 -0.11 -13.06 5.60
C GLY A 181 -0.12 -12.48 7.02
N TRP A 182 -1.24 -11.87 7.42
CA TRP A 182 -1.40 -11.32 8.76
C TRP A 182 -1.49 -12.43 9.81
N ILE A 183 -0.52 -12.46 10.72
CA ILE A 183 -0.48 -13.43 11.82
C ILE A 183 -1.50 -13.02 12.88
N ALA A 184 -2.44 -13.92 13.16
CA ALA A 184 -3.37 -13.73 14.27
C ALA A 184 -2.60 -13.54 15.58
N SER A 185 -2.90 -12.48 16.32
CA SER A 185 -2.29 -12.24 17.63
C SER A 185 -2.68 -13.39 18.57
N THR A 186 -1.77 -14.35 18.79
CA THR A 186 -1.96 -15.47 19.71
C THR A 186 -1.86 -15.00 21.16
N ARG A 187 -2.87 -14.26 21.61
CA ARG A 187 -3.17 -14.16 23.05
C ARG A 187 -4.01 -15.35 23.51
N PHE A 188 -4.82 -15.92 22.62
CA PHE A 188 -5.58 -17.16 22.84
C PHE A 188 -5.79 -17.91 21.51
N GLY A 189 -5.17 -19.10 21.38
CA GLY A 189 -5.60 -20.26 20.57
C GLY A 189 -5.94 -20.13 19.07
N THR A 190 -5.18 -20.89 18.26
CA THR A 190 -5.49 -21.39 16.90
C THR A 190 -5.68 -20.35 15.78
N GLY A 191 -4.60 -20.17 15.00
CA GLY A 191 -4.61 -19.39 13.76
C GLY A 191 -5.40 -20.08 12.65
N ALA A 192 -6.26 -19.33 11.98
CA ALA A 192 -6.87 -19.73 10.72
C ALA A 192 -5.79 -19.78 9.61
N PRO A 193 -5.92 -20.65 8.60
CA PRO A 193 -4.95 -20.72 7.51
C PRO A 193 -4.94 -19.41 6.72
N ALA A 194 -3.73 -18.99 6.38
CA ALA A 194 -3.43 -17.85 5.54
C ALA A 194 -4.03 -18.01 4.14
N VAL A 195 -4.70 -16.98 3.63
CA VAL A 195 -4.98 -16.84 2.21
C VAL A 195 -3.71 -16.28 1.55
N PRO A 196 -3.14 -16.93 0.52
CA PRO A 196 -1.99 -16.39 -0.22
C PRO A 196 -2.30 -14.99 -0.76
N VAL A 197 -1.33 -14.08 -0.66
CA VAL A 197 -1.42 -12.75 -1.27
C VAL A 197 -1.22 -12.92 -2.79
N PRO A 198 -2.22 -12.64 -3.64
CA PRO A 198 -2.02 -12.67 -5.08
C PRO A 198 -1.06 -11.55 -5.47
N ALA A 199 -0.13 -11.86 -6.37
CA ALA A 199 0.75 -10.86 -6.95
C ALA A 199 -0.08 -9.77 -7.67
N PRO A 200 0.35 -8.50 -7.65
CA PRO A 200 -0.27 -7.48 -8.47
C PRO A 200 -0.04 -7.83 -9.94
N GLY A 201 -1.05 -8.44 -10.56
CA GLY A 201 -0.98 -8.97 -11.92
C GLY A 201 -2.09 -9.98 -12.24
N GLU A 202 -2.68 -10.62 -11.24
CA GLU A 202 -3.80 -11.54 -11.47
C GLU A 202 -5.11 -10.75 -11.60
N VAL A 203 -5.39 -10.26 -12.81
CA VAL A 203 -6.74 -9.87 -13.23
C VAL A 203 -7.35 -11.11 -13.86
N PRO A 204 -8.32 -11.79 -13.23
CA PRO A 204 -9.03 -12.87 -13.90
C PRO A 204 -9.75 -12.28 -15.12
N PRO A 205 -9.81 -13.04 -16.24
CA PRO A 205 -10.53 -12.59 -17.41
C PRO A 205 -12.00 -12.32 -17.05
N PRO A 206 -12.68 -11.37 -17.75
CA PRO A 206 -14.12 -11.22 -17.60
C PRO A 206 -14.78 -12.57 -17.91
N SER A 207 -15.63 -13.03 -17.00
CA SER A 207 -16.53 -14.16 -17.23
C SER A 207 -17.58 -13.81 -18.29
#